data_AF-A0A958JT83-F1
#
_entry.id   AF-A0A958JT83-F1
#
_cell.length_a   1.000
_cell.length_b   1.000
_cell.length_c   1.000
_cell.angle_alpha   90.00
_cell.angle_beta   90.00
_cell.angle_gamma   90.00
#
_symmetry.space_group_name_H-M   'P 1'
#
loop_
_entity.id
_entity.type
_entity.pdbx_description
1 polymer ?
#
loop_
_entity_poly.entity_id
_entity_poly.type
_entity_poly.pdbx_seq_one_letter_code
_entity_poly.pdbx_strand_id
1 'polypeptide(L)' 'MLWAYHTLGCVPGAPKEKVKKNYRRLLMAYHPDRLLHSKLSDDQKRRDLQKFYEVQKAWEALEQVYQTAEQKVA' A
#
# COMPACT_ATOMS: atom_id res chain seq x y z
N MET A 1 -8.50 0.03 11.64
CA MET A 1 -8.23 0.40 10.23
C MET A 1 -7.20 1.52 10.04
N LEU A 2 -6.71 2.17 11.11
CA LEU A 2 -5.68 3.22 11.01
C LEU A 2 -4.32 2.69 10.51
N TRP A 3 -4.03 1.41 10.73
CA TRP A 3 -2.80 0.78 10.29
C TRP A 3 -2.60 0.88 8.77
N ALA A 4 -3.65 0.71 7.97
CA ALA A 4 -3.56 0.76 6.51
C ALA A 4 -3.18 2.16 6.00
N TYR A 5 -3.75 3.20 6.62
CA TYR A 5 -3.36 4.59 6.35
C TYR A 5 -1.90 4.84 6.72
N HIS A 6 -1.45 4.33 7.86
CA HIS A 6 -0.06 4.45 8.31
C HIS A 6 0.91 3.73 7.36
N THR A 7 0.61 2.50 6.95
CA THR A 7 1.41 1.71 5.98
C THR A 7 1.56 2.43 4.64
N LEU A 8 0.50 3.12 4.19
CA LEU A 8 0.50 3.88 2.95
C LEU A 8 1.00 5.32 3.10
N GLY A 9 1.41 5.73 4.31
CA GLY A 9 1.83 7.10 4.62
C GLY A 9 0.74 8.14 4.32
N CYS A 10 -0.52 7.77 4.52
CA CYS A 10 -1.69 8.62 4.27
C CYS A 10 -2.34 9.01 5.60
N VAL A 11 -3.04 10.15 5.60
CA VAL A 11 -3.87 10.54 6.75
C VAL A 11 -5.16 9.72 6.79
N PRO A 12 -5.66 9.36 7.97
CA PRO A 12 -6.95 8.68 8.10
C PRO A 12 -8.07 9.57 7.53
N GLY A 13 -8.87 9.02 6.62
CA GLY A 13 -9.89 9.78 5.90
C GLY A 13 -9.38 10.52 4.65
N ALA A 14 -8.14 10.26 4.21
CA ALA A 14 -7.68 10.73 2.90
C ALA A 14 -8.62 10.24 1.78
N PRO A 15 -8.80 11.00 0.68
CA PRO A 15 -9.58 10.54 -0.47
C PRO A 15 -8.90 9.38 -1.19
N LYS A 16 -9.69 8.48 -1.77
CA LYS A 16 -9.23 7.29 -2.51
C LYS A 16 -8.12 7.61 -3.52
N GLU A 17 -8.23 8.74 -4.22
CA GLU A 17 -7.24 9.19 -5.21
C GLU A 17 -5.85 9.45 -4.59
N LYS A 18 -5.79 10.13 -3.44
CA LYS A 18 -4.52 10.37 -2.72
C LYS A 18 -3.90 9.06 -2.27
N VAL A 19 -4.71 8.17 -1.70
CA VAL A 19 -4.25 6.86 -1.23
C VAL A 19 -3.73 6.03 -2.41
N LYS A 20 -4.43 6.01 -3.54
CA LYS A 20 -4.03 5.29 -4.75
C LYS A 20 -2.71 5.81 -5.33
N LYS A 21 -2.49 7.13 -5.27
CA LYS A 21 -1.25 7.77 -5.71
C LYS A 21 -0.06 7.36 -4.84
N ASN A 22 -0.21 7.37 -3.52
CA ASN A 22 0.84 6.91 -2.60
C ASN A 22 1.09 5.41 -2.73
N TYR A 23 0.04 4.61 -2.82
CA TYR A 23 0.11 3.17 -3.05
C TYR A 23 0.96 2.84 -4.28
N ARG A 24 0.67 3.43 -5.45
CA ARG A 24 1.48 3.23 -6.67
C ARG A 24 2.95 3.58 -6.47
N ARG A 25 3.23 4.67 -5.74
CA ARG A 25 4.61 5.11 -5.47
C ARG A 25 5.37 4.09 -4.61
N LEU A 26 4.73 3.55 -3.58
CA LEU A 26 5.30 2.51 -2.71
C LEU A 26 5.46 1.19 -3.47
N LEU A 27 4.48 0.81 -4.29
CA LEU A 27 4.52 -0.40 -5.09
C LEU A 27 5.70 -0.43 -6.07
N MET A 28 5.96 0.71 -6.73
CA MET A 28 7.12 0.88 -7.61
C MET A 28 8.45 0.91 -6.85
N ALA A 29 8.45 1.42 -5.61
CA ALA A 29 9.64 1.45 -4.77
C ALA A 29 10.05 0.05 -4.28
N TYR A 30 9.07 -0.79 -3.94
CA TYR A 30 9.27 -2.16 -3.46
C TYR A 30 9.07 -3.24 -4.54
N HIS A 31 9.08 -2.88 -5.83
CA HIS A 31 8.78 -3.81 -6.90
C HIS A 31 9.82 -4.95 -6.96
N PRO A 32 9.41 -6.23 -7.11
CA PRO A 32 10.32 -7.37 -7.11
C PRO A 32 11.40 -7.27 -8.20
N ASP A 33 11.07 -6.67 -9.35
CA ASP A 33 12.03 -6.39 -10.42
C ASP A 33 13.22 -5.52 -9.95
N ARG A 34 12.93 -4.48 -9.15
CA ARG A 34 13.96 -3.63 -8.56
C ARG A 34 14.77 -4.40 -7.51
N LEU A 35 14.15 -5.32 -6.76
CA LEU A 35 14.83 -6.18 -5.78
C LEU A 35 15.72 -7.23 -6.45
N LEU A 36 15.34 -7.72 -7.62
CA LEU A 36 16.15 -8.64 -8.44
C LEU A 36 17.40 -7.95 -8.95
N HIS A 37 17.29 -6.72 -9.45
CA HIS A 37 18.42 -5.92 -9.93
C HIS A 37 19.24 -5.25 -8.82
N SER A 38 18.71 -5.18 -7.60
CA SER A 38 19.44 -4.59 -6.47
C SER A 38 20.44 -5.58 -5.87
N LYS A 39 21.65 -5.09 -5.57
CA LYS A 39 22.69 -5.82 -4.82
C LYS A 39 22.37 -5.98 -3.32
N LEU A 40 21.08 -5.98 -2.98
CA LEU A 40 20.60 -6.12 -1.61
C LEU A 40 20.74 -7.58 -1.16
N SER A 41 21.08 -7.78 0.12
CA SER A 41 21.11 -9.11 0.73
C SER A 41 19.71 -9.75 0.71
N ASP A 42 19.67 -11.08 0.74
CA ASP A 42 18.43 -11.87 0.72
C ASP A 42 17.42 -11.45 1.81
N ASP A 43 17.95 -11.15 3.00
CA ASP A 43 17.18 -10.66 4.15
C ASP A 43 16.49 -9.31 3.86
N GLN A 44 17.15 -8.45 3.11
CA GLN A 44 16.60 -7.15 2.74
C GLN A 44 15.56 -7.28 1.63
N LYS A 45 15.79 -8.16 0.65
CA LYS A 45 14.79 -8.52 -0.38
C LYS A 45 13.52 -9.07 0.27
N ARG A 46 13.65 -9.94 1.27
CA ARG A 46 12.52 -10.46 2.06
C ARG A 46 11.76 -9.33 2.78
N ARG A 47 12.46 -8.41 3.43
CA ARG A 47 11.84 -7.25 4.09
C ARG A 47 11.08 -6.36 3.10
N ASP A 48 11.66 -6.06 1.95
CA ASP A 48 11.01 -5.21 0.96
C ASP A 48 9.81 -5.90 0.29
N LEU A 49 9.92 -7.22 0.05
CA LEU A 49 8.80 -8.03 -0.42
C LEU A 49 7.67 -8.07 0.62
N GLN A 50 8.01 -8.18 1.90
CA GLN A 50 7.03 -8.12 2.98
C GLN A 50 6.30 -6.78 3.00
N LYS A 51 7.03 -5.67 2.89
CA LYS A 51 6.45 -4.32 2.77
C LYS A 51 5.54 -4.19 1.54
N PHE A 52 5.92 -4.79 0.41
CA PHE A 52 5.07 -4.82 -0.78
C PHE A 52 3.71 -5.46 -0.49
N TYR A 53 3.70 -6.62 0.16
CA TYR A 53 2.45 -7.29 0.56
C TYR A 53 1.65 -6.49 1.59
N GLU A 54 2.31 -5.85 2.56
CA GLU A 54 1.65 -4.97 3.54
C GLU A 54 0.96 -3.78 2.87
N VAL A 55 1.65 -3.15 1.90
CA VAL A 55 1.12 -2.04 1.10
C VAL A 55 -0.09 -2.48 0.27
N GLN A 56 -0.07 -3.68 -0.33
CA GLN A 56 -1.25 -4.24 -1.02
C GLN A 56 -2.42 -4.50 -0.07
N LYS A 57 -2.18 -5.17 1.07
CA LYS A 57 -3.23 -5.43 2.06
C LYS A 57 -3.85 -4.14 2.60
N ALA A 58 -3.02 -3.12 2.83
CA ALA A 58 -3.49 -1.82 3.27
C ALA A 58 -4.42 -1.16 2.23
N TRP A 59 -4.06 -1.21 0.94
CA TRP A 59 -4.90 -0.70 -0.14
C TRP A 59 -6.24 -1.43 -0.21
N GLU A 60 -6.23 -2.76 -0.18
CA GLU A 60 -7.44 -3.59 -0.29
C GLU A 60 -8.42 -3.33 0.86
N ALA A 61 -7.90 -3.21 2.10
CA ALA A 61 -8.69 -2.85 3.26
C ALA A 61 -9.33 -1.46 3.13
N LEU A 62 -8.60 -0.47 2.59
CA LEU A 62 -9.14 0.87 2.37
C LEU A 62 -10.14 0.91 1.22
N GLU A 63 -9.88 0.17 0.14
CA GLU A 63 -10.79 0.10 -1.01
C GLU A 63 -12.18 -0.43 -0.61
N GLN A 64 -12.23 -1.47 0.22
CA GLN A 64 -13.51 -1.96 0.76
C GLN A 64 -14.24 -0.92 1.61
N VAL A 65 -13.50 -0.14 2.41
CA VAL A 65 -14.08 0.95 3.21
C VAL A 65 -14.67 2.04 2.31
N TYR A 66 -13.94 2.44 1.26
CA TYR A 66 -14.45 3.42 0.30
C TYR A 66 -15.69 2.89 -0.43
N GLN A 67 -15.70 1.64 -0.88
CA GLN A 67 -16.88 1.07 -1.54
C GLN A 67 -18.10 0.99 -0.61
N THR A 68 -17.89 0.59 0.65
CA THR A 68 -18.97 0.51 1.64
C THR A 68 -19.48 1.90 2.03
N ALA A 69 -18.59 2.90 2.08
CA ALA A 69 -18.96 4.29 2.32
C ALA A 69 -19.83 4.86 1.19
N GLU A 70 -19.51 4.55 -0.08
CA GLU A 70 -20.34 4.97 -1.22
C GLU A 70 -21.71 4.29 -1.25
N GLN A 71 -21.80 3.02 -0.83
CA GLN A 71 -23.08 2.30 -0.78
C GLN A 71 -24.02 2.76 0.35
N LYS A 72 -23.51 3.39 1.41
CA LYS A 72 -24.33 3.89 2.54
C LYS A 72 -24.91 5.30 2.34
N VAL A 73 -24.51 5.98 1.27
CA VAL A 73 -24.96 7.35 0.95
C VAL A 73 -26.07 7.33 -0.13
N ALA A 74 -26.39 6.16 -0.68
CA ALA A 74 -27.53 5.92 -1.57
C ALA A 74 -28.73 5.37 -0.79
#